data_AF-A0A9D8EHQ8-F1
#
_entry.id   AF-A0A9D8EHQ8-F1
#
_cell.length_a   1.000
_cell.length_b   1.000
_cell.length_c   1.000
_cell.angle_alpha   90.00
_cell.angle_beta   90.00
_cell.angle_gamma   90.00
#
_symmetry.space_group_name_H-M   'P 1'
#
loop_
_entity.id
_entity.type
_entity.pdbx_description
1 polymer ?
#
loop_
_entity_poly.entity_id
_entity_poly.type
_entity_poly.pdbx_seq_one_letter_code
_entity_poly.pdbx_strand_id
1 'polypeptide(L)'
;MTLIESWFLIESRLGGFFSRKFMDTVQANIFLLKEISYADFENAIRIGKKYDTAGFGLVDSLSFAFIERNKISKVFTFDRKHFSIYKPDNFRKVTVVPEL
;
A
#
# COMPACT_ATOMS: atom_id res chain seq x y z
N MET A 1 -3.61 3.97 -4.76
CA MET A 1 -3.79 4.79 -3.54
C MET A 1 -2.47 5.21 -2.92
N THR A 2 -1.50 4.31 -2.74
CA THR A 2 -0.16 4.63 -2.18
C THR A 2 0.55 5.79 -2.87
N LEU A 3 0.43 5.93 -4.20
CA LEU A 3 0.97 7.08 -4.94
C LEU A 3 0.40 8.42 -4.44
N ILE A 4 -0.93 8.49 -4.28
CA ILE A 4 -1.64 9.70 -3.85
C ILE A 4 -1.27 10.03 -2.40
N GLU A 5 -1.24 9.03 -1.52
CA GLU A 5 -0.82 9.19 -0.14
C GLU A 5 0.64 9.66 -0.03
N SER A 6 1.54 9.08 -0.83
CA SER A 6 2.94 9.50 -0.89
C SER A 6 3.07 10.95 -1.35
N TRP A 7 2.34 11.35 -2.40
CA TRP A 7 2.32 12.73 -2.87
C TRP A 7 1.79 13.69 -1.80
N PHE A 8 0.67 13.34 -1.14
CA PHE A 8 0.09 14.15 -0.07
C PHE A 8 1.03 14.29 1.14
N LEU A 9 1.72 13.21 1.51
CA LEU A 9 2.69 13.24 2.59
C LEU A 9 3.91 14.11 2.24
N ILE A 10 4.41 14.02 1.01
CA ILE A 10 5.50 14.88 0.53
C ILE A 10 5.05 16.35 0.50
N GLU A 11 3.87 16.64 -0.04
CA GLU A 11 3.33 18.00 -0.08
C GLU A 11 3.20 18.59 1.33
N SER A 12 2.58 17.85 2.25
CA SER A 12 2.31 18.32 3.61
C SER A 12 3.55 18.45 4.49
N ARG A 13 4.63 17.71 4.21
CA ARG A 13 5.84 17.69 5.05
C ARG A 13 7.02 18.43 4.44
N LEU A 14 7.15 18.43 3.12
CA LEU A 14 8.30 18.96 2.39
C LEU A 14 7.92 20.10 1.43
N GLY A 15 6.64 20.22 1.08
CA GLY A 15 6.10 21.30 0.25
C GLY A 15 6.13 21.04 -1.26
N GLY A 16 5.47 21.93 -1.99
CA GLY A 16 5.18 21.82 -3.43
C GLY A 16 6.36 21.56 -4.36
N PHE A 17 7.58 22.00 -4.00
CA PHE A 17 8.75 21.72 -4.82
C PHE A 17 9.04 20.22 -4.90
N PHE A 18 9.05 19.54 -3.76
CA PHE A 18 9.39 18.12 -3.69
C PHE A 18 8.26 17.24 -4.24
N SER A 19 7.00 17.62 -4.03
CA SER A 19 5.87 16.87 -4.56
C SER A 19 5.80 16.92 -6.09
N ARG A 20 6.13 18.06 -6.71
CA ARG A 20 6.27 18.18 -8.17
C ARG A 20 7.42 17.34 -8.70
N LYS A 21 8.60 17.43 -8.08
CA LYS A 21 9.76 16.57 -8.41
C LYS A 21 9.40 15.08 -8.31
N PHE A 22 8.62 14.67 -7.33
CA PHE A 22 8.13 13.31 -7.20
C PHE A 22 7.17 12.92 -8.35
N MET A 23 6.31 13.83 -8.81
CA MET A 23 5.47 13.56 -9.98
C MET A 23 6.27 13.49 -11.28
N ASP A 24 7.35 14.27 -11.42
CA ASP A 24 8.26 14.18 -12.56
C ASP A 24 8.88 12.76 -12.65
N THR A 25 9.26 12.16 -11.52
CA THR A 25 9.81 10.79 -11.50
C THR A 25 8.77 9.73 -11.84
N VAL A 26 7.51 9.94 -11.42
CA VAL A 26 6.38 9.08 -11.78
C VAL A 26 6.11 9.15 -13.28
N GLN A 27 6.12 10.36 -13.87
CA GLN A 27 5.92 10.57 -15.31
C GLN A 27 7.06 9.96 -16.15
N ALA A 28 8.28 9.90 -15.60
CA ALA A 28 9.41 9.23 -16.20
C ALA A 28 9.31 7.68 -16.19
N ASN A 29 8.16 7.10 -15.81
CA ASN A 29 7.88 5.66 -15.76
C ASN A 29 8.86 4.86 -14.87
N ILE A 30 9.41 5.48 -13.82
CA ILE A 30 10.28 4.79 -12.85
C ILE A 30 9.49 3.77 -12.03
N PHE A 31 8.18 3.98 -11.86
CA PHE A 31 7.28 3.08 -11.15
C PHE A 31 6.32 2.38 -12.12
N LEU A 32 6.12 1.08 -11.91
CA LEU A 32 5.02 0.36 -12.55
C LEU A 32 3.72 0.62 -11.79
N LEU A 33 2.95 1.61 -12.26
CA LEU A 33 1.65 1.91 -11.67
C LEU A 33 0.64 0.82 -12.02
N LYS A 34 -0.05 0.31 -11.00
CA LYS A 34 -1.11 -0.69 -11.13
C LYS A 34 -2.43 -0.12 -10.63
N GLU A 35 -3.48 -0.42 -11.36
CA GLU A 35 -4.84 0.00 -11.03
C GLU A 35 -5.40 -0.80 -9.85
N ILE A 36 -6.11 -0.08 -8.98
CA ILE A 36 -6.96 -0.66 -7.93
C ILE A 36 -8.34 -0.82 -8.54
N SER A 37 -8.85 -2.06 -8.60
CA SER A 37 -10.20 -2.29 -9.10
C SER A 37 -11.24 -2.14 -7.99
N TYR A 38 -12.51 -2.08 -8.38
CA TYR A 38 -13.61 -2.10 -7.42
C TYR A 38 -13.62 -3.35 -6.53
N ALA A 39 -13.22 -4.52 -7.06
CA ALA A 39 -13.08 -5.74 -6.27
C ALA A 39 -12.00 -5.62 -5.18
N ASP A 40 -10.93 -4.85 -5.40
CA ASP A 40 -9.94 -4.57 -4.35
C ASP A 40 -10.57 -3.71 -3.25
N PHE A 41 -11.45 -2.77 -3.62
CA PHE A 41 -12.14 -1.92 -2.67
C PHE A 41 -13.11 -2.72 -1.78
N GLU A 42 -13.94 -3.58 -2.36
CA GLU A 42 -14.83 -4.46 -1.58
C GLU A 42 -14.04 -5.35 -0.62
N ASN A 43 -12.93 -5.92 -1.11
CA ASN A 43 -12.03 -6.72 -0.29
C ASN A 43 -11.34 -5.91 0.81
N ALA A 44 -10.96 -4.66 0.55
CA ALA A 44 -10.39 -3.79 1.56
C ALA A 44 -11.37 -3.50 2.69
N ILE A 45 -12.65 -3.27 2.38
CA ILE A 45 -13.69 -3.10 3.41
C ILE A 45 -13.85 -4.39 4.24
N ARG A 46 -13.82 -5.56 3.59
CA ARG A 46 -13.85 -6.86 4.30
C ARG A 46 -12.63 -7.02 5.21
N ILE A 47 -11.43 -6.70 4.74
CA ILE A 47 -10.18 -6.78 5.51
C ILE A 47 -10.22 -5.82 6.70
N GLY A 48 -10.61 -4.57 6.50
CA GLY A 48 -10.73 -3.58 7.57
C GLY A 48 -11.69 -4.04 8.67
N LYS A 49 -12.82 -4.67 8.32
CA LYS A 49 -13.74 -5.28 9.30
C LYS A 49 -13.15 -6.50 10.01
N LYS A 50 -12.42 -7.34 9.28
CA LYS A 50 -11.76 -8.55 9.85
C LYS A 50 -10.66 -8.20 10.85
N TYR A 51 -10.02 -7.05 10.69
CA TYR A 51 -8.90 -6.58 11.50
C TYR A 51 -9.21 -5.24 12.19
N ASP A 52 -10.46 -5.04 12.62
CA ASP A 52 -10.96 -3.79 13.21
C ASP A 52 -10.13 -3.30 14.41
N THR A 53 -9.65 -4.23 15.23
CA THR A 53 -8.81 -3.98 16.40
C THR A 53 -7.33 -3.77 16.06
N ALA A 54 -6.89 -4.07 14.83
CA ALA A 54 -5.50 -3.92 14.41
C ALA A 54 -5.15 -2.48 14.00
N GLY A 55 -6.15 -1.62 13.81
CA GLY A 55 -5.97 -0.20 13.47
C GLY A 55 -5.58 0.06 12.01
N PHE A 56 -5.90 -0.86 11.09
CA PHE A 56 -5.58 -0.68 9.67
C PHE A 56 -6.35 0.49 9.05
N GLY A 57 -5.62 1.36 8.36
CA GLY A 57 -6.23 2.40 7.55
C GLY A 57 -6.85 1.85 6.26
N LEU A 58 -7.55 2.73 5.52
CA LEU A 58 -8.09 2.38 4.20
C LEU A 58 -6.96 2.04 3.22
N VAL A 59 -5.84 2.78 3.24
CA VAL A 59 -4.72 2.53 2.33
C VAL A 59 -4.02 1.20 2.65
N ASP A 60 -3.88 0.85 3.93
CA ASP A 60 -3.37 -0.46 4.36
C ASP A 60 -4.27 -1.58 3.83
N SER A 61 -5.57 -1.46 4.08
CA SER A 61 -6.57 -2.47 3.67
C SER A 61 -6.63 -2.64 2.15
N LEU A 62 -6.54 -1.55 1.38
CA LEU A 62 -6.44 -1.59 -0.08
C LEU A 62 -5.13 -2.21 -0.56
N SER A 63 -4.02 -1.92 0.11
CA SER A 63 -2.72 -2.53 -0.20
C SER A 63 -2.79 -4.03 0.02
N PHE A 64 -3.36 -4.49 1.14
CA PHE A 64 -3.56 -5.90 1.43
C PHE A 64 -4.46 -6.59 0.41
N ALA A 65 -5.61 -6.00 0.06
CA ALA A 65 -6.50 -6.54 -0.97
C ALA A 65 -5.78 -6.68 -2.33
N PHE A 66 -5.03 -5.65 -2.73
CA PHE A 66 -4.27 -5.66 -3.97
C PHE A 66 -3.18 -6.74 -3.97
N ILE A 67 -2.43 -6.86 -2.87
CA ILE A 67 -1.39 -7.87 -2.66
C ILE A 67 -2.00 -9.28 -2.77
N GLU A 68 -3.15 -9.50 -2.13
CA GLU A 68 -3.84 -10.79 -2.11
C GLU A 68 -4.29 -11.21 -3.51
N ARG A 69 -4.97 -10.31 -4.23
CA ARG A 69 -5.42 -10.54 -5.60
C ARG A 69 -4.26 -10.85 -6.55
N ASN A 70 -3.16 -10.13 -6.43
CA ASN A 70 -2.02 -10.24 -7.33
C ASN A 70 -0.96 -11.25 -6.86
N LYS A 71 -1.19 -11.94 -5.74
CA LYS A 71 -0.25 -12.90 -5.13
C LYS A 71 1.16 -12.33 -4.94
N ILE A 72 1.24 -11.08 -4.50
CA ILE A 72 2.52 -10.39 -4.29
C ILE A 72 3.17 -10.94 -3.01
N SER A 73 4.31 -11.60 -3.17
CA SER A 73 5.02 -12.25 -2.06
C SER A 73 6.07 -11.37 -1.39
N LYS A 74 6.47 -10.25 -2.00
CA LYS A 74 7.46 -9.30 -1.46
C LYS A 74 6.92 -7.89 -1.48
N VAL A 75 6.99 -7.19 -0.35
CA VAL A 75 6.50 -5.82 -0.21
C VAL A 75 7.56 -4.95 0.43
N PHE A 76 7.84 -3.81 -0.20
CA PHE A 76 8.67 -2.77 0.38
C PHE A 76 7.82 -1.90 1.30
N THR A 77 8.08 -1.94 2.61
CA THR A 77 7.37 -1.09 3.57
C THR A 77 8.18 -0.91 4.85
N PHE A 78 8.06 0.27 5.45
CA PHE A 78 8.57 0.52 6.81
C PHE A 78 7.56 0.12 7.89
N ASP A 79 6.28 -0.06 7.53
CA ASP A 79 5.25 -0.52 8.45
C ASP A 79 5.28 -2.04 8.61
N ARG A 80 6.24 -2.50 9.42
CA ARG A 80 6.37 -3.93 9.75
C ARG A 80 5.23 -4.41 10.65
N LYS A 81 4.67 -3.52 11.48
CA LYS A 81 3.66 -3.90 12.47
C LYS A 81 2.40 -4.37 11.74
N HIS A 82 1.83 -3.55 10.86
CA HIS A 82 0.59 -3.92 10.16
C HIS A 82 0.79 -5.13 9.25
N PHE A 83 1.91 -5.20 8.52
CA PHE A 83 2.23 -6.33 7.66
C PHE A 83 2.58 -7.63 8.40
N SER A 84 2.95 -7.56 9.68
CA SER A 84 3.15 -8.74 10.52
C SER A 84 1.84 -9.33 11.06
N ILE A 85 0.82 -8.49 11.25
CA ILE A 85 -0.52 -8.87 11.74
C ILE A 85 -1.35 -9.46 10.60
N TYR A 86 -1.31 -8.82 9.42
CA TYR A 86 -2.11 -9.24 8.28
C TYR A 86 -1.69 -10.63 7.77
N LYS A 87 -2.68 -11.51 7.61
CA LYS A 87 -2.54 -12.84 7.03
C LYS A 87 -3.42 -12.94 5.77
N PRO A 88 -2.84 -13.13 4.57
CA PRO A 88 -3.60 -13.34 3.34
C PRO A 88 -4.37 -14.66 3.39
N ASP A 89 -5.57 -14.71 2.79
CA ASP A 89 -6.39 -15.93 2.80
C ASP A 89 -5.83 -17.00 1.82
N ASN A 90 -5.17 -16.59 0.74
CA ASN A 90 -4.85 -17.45 -0.42
C ASN A 90 -3.36 -17.75 -0.65
N PHE A 91 -2.45 -17.28 0.22
CA PHE A 91 -1.02 -17.63 0.17
C PHE A 91 -0.33 -17.44 1.52
N ARG A 92 0.82 -18.11 1.72
CA ARG A 92 1.47 -18.28 3.04
C ARG A 92 1.70 -16.98 3.81
N LYS A 93 2.45 -16.04 3.23
CA LYS A 93 2.88 -14.81 3.91
C LYS A 93 3.52 -13.84 2.92
N VAL A 94 3.42 -12.55 3.21
CA VAL A 94 4.19 -11.49 2.57
C VAL A 94 5.55 -11.36 3.25
N THR A 95 6.62 -11.38 2.46
CA THR A 95 7.97 -11.00 2.91
C THR A 95 8.12 -9.49 2.83
N VAL A 96 8.40 -8.85 3.97
CA VAL A 96 8.66 -7.40 4.02
C VAL A 96 10.14 -7.12 3.78
N VAL A 97 10.42 -6.19 2.88
CA VAL A 97 11.76 -5.69 2.54
C VAL A 97 11.85 -4.17 2.77
N PRO A 98 13.05 -3.58 2.97
CA PRO A 98 14.34 -4.26 3.18
C PRO A 98 14.32 -5.08 4.47
N GLU A 99 15.27 -6.00 4.69
CA GLU A 99 15.52 -6.56 6.02
C GLU A 99 16.24 -5.48 6.85
N LEU A 100 15.81 -5.29 8.10
CA LEU A 100 16.39 -4.30 9.03
C LEU A 100 17.15 -5.05 10.13
#